data_AF-A0A257P7H1-F1
#
_entry.id   AF-A0A257P7H1-F1
#
_cell.length_a   1.000
_cell.length_b   1.000
_cell.length_c   1.000
_cell.angle_alpha   90.00
_cell.angle_beta   90.00
_cell.angle_gamma   90.00
#
_symmetry.space_group_name_H-M   'P 1'
#
loop_
_entity.id
_entity.type
_entity.pdbx_description
1 polymer ?
#
loop_
_entity_poly.entity_id
_entity_poly.type
_entity_poly.pdbx_seq_one_letter_code
_entity_poly.pdbx_strand_id
1 'polypeptide(L)' 'MPAIRIDLFEGRSPEVKKQLVQNITQAVVDTLKCSPEAVDIIL' A
#
# COMPACT_ATOMS: atom_id res chain seq x y z
N MET A 1 10.30 -1.28 -9.24
CA MET A 1 9.03 -0.55 -9.16
C MET A 1 7.92 -1.55 -8.88
N PRO A 2 7.71 -1.93 -7.61
CA PRO A 2 6.58 -2.78 -7.22
C PRO A 2 5.25 -2.03 -7.36
N ALA A 3 4.31 -2.63 -8.10
CA ALA A 3 2.94 -2.17 -8.23
C ALA A 3 2.00 -3.16 -7.51
N ILE A 4 1.23 -2.67 -6.54
CA ILE A 4 0.29 -3.46 -5.76
C ILE A 4 -1.13 -2.96 -6.06
N ARG A 5 -2.00 -3.86 -6.53
CA ARG A 5 -3.43 -3.61 -6.68
C ARG A 5 -4.18 -4.35 -5.59
N ILE A 6 -5.08 -3.65 -4.90
CA ILE A 6 -5.85 -4.18 -3.80
C ILE A 6 -7.32 -3.95 -4.10
N ASP A 7 -8.04 -5.02 -4.44
CA ASP A 7 -9.49 -4.95 -4.59
C ASP A 7 -10.13 -5.22 -3.23
N LEU A 8 -10.87 -4.23 -2.72
CA LEU A 8 -11.54 -4.27 -1.41
C LEU A 8 -13.05 -4.20 -1.60
N PHE A 9 -13.79 -4.92 -0.75
CA PHE A 9 -15.23 -4.68 -0.62
C PHE A 9 -15.51 -3.27 -0.08
N GLU A 10 -16.61 -2.69 -0.52
CA GLU A 10 -17.03 -1.34 -0.11
C GLU A 10 -17.36 -1.26 1.40
N GLY A 11 -17.38 -0.04 1.94
CA GLY A 11 -17.75 0.22 3.33
C GLY A 11 -16.59 0.40 4.31
N ARG A 12 -15.34 0.47 3.83
CA ARG A 12 -14.18 0.87 4.67
C ARG A 12 -14.04 2.39 4.72
N SER A 13 -13.79 2.92 5.92
CA SER A 13 -13.56 4.35 6.11
C SER A 13 -12.25 4.80 5.41
N PRO A 14 -12.15 6.10 5.04
CA PRO A 14 -10.92 6.65 4.45
C PRO A 14 -9.68 6.48 5.35
N GLU A 15 -9.85 6.56 6.67
CA GLU A 15 -8.77 6.38 7.65
C GLU A 15 -8.17 4.97 7.59
N VAL A 16 -9.04 3.94 7.51
CA VAL A 16 -8.61 2.54 7.38
C VAL A 16 -7.87 2.34 6.06
N LYS A 17 -8.36 2.92 4.96
CA LYS A 17 -7.67 2.84 3.66
C LYS A 17 -6.29 3.49 3.71
N LYS A 18 -6.16 4.65 4.38
CA LYS A 18 -4.86 5.32 4.55
C LYS A 18 -3.88 4.48 5.36
N GLN A 19 -4.34 3.87 6.45
CA GLN A 19 -3.51 3.02 7.29
C GLN A 19 -3.08 1.75 6.56
N LEU A 20 -3.96 1.18 5.73
CA LEU A 20 -3.64 0.04 4.87
C LEU A 20 -2.50 0.37 3.89
N VAL A 21 -2.59 1.51 3.19
CA VAL A 21 -1.55 1.97 2.24
C VAL A 21 -0.21 2.12 2.95
N GLN A 22 -0.17 2.82 4.09
CA GLN A 22 1.07 3.03 4.85
C GLN A 22 1.74 1.71 5.27
N ASN A 23 0.96 0.78 5.81
CA ASN A 23 1.48 -0.50 6.28
C ASN A 23 2.01 -1.36 5.14
N ILE A 24 1.32 -1.37 4.00
CA ILE A 24 1.75 -2.13 2.82
C ILE A 24 3.01 -1.52 2.21
N THR A 25 3.05 -0.18 2.05
CA THR A 25 4.26 0.50 1.56
C THR A 25 5.46 0.16 2.44
N GLN A 26 5.31 0.22 3.77
CA GLN A 26 6.40 -0.11 4.69
C GLN A 26 6.86 -1.56 4.55
N ALA A 27 5.92 -2.52 4.51
CA ALA A 27 6.25 -3.93 4.35
C ALA A 27 7.00 -4.21 3.03
N VAL A 28 6.61 -3.53 1.95
CA VAL A 28 7.26 -3.65 0.63
C VAL A 28 8.67 -3.06 0.67
N VAL A 29 8.84 -1.87 1.25
CA VAL A 29 10.13 -1.21 1.43
C VAL A 29 11.08 -2.08 2.26
N ASP A 30 10.60 -2.62 3.37
CA ASP A 30 11.41 -3.46 4.27
C ASP A 30 11.83 -4.77 3.61
N THR A 31 10.93 -5.38 2.83
CA THR A 31 11.17 -6.68 2.19
C THR A 31 12.05 -6.55 0.94
N LEU A 32 11.73 -5.58 0.07
CA LEU A 32 12.41 -5.42 -1.22
C LEU A 32 13.59 -4.46 -1.15
N LYS A 33 13.81 -3.79 -0.01
CA LYS A 33 14.87 -2.80 0.21
C LYS A 33 14.87 -1.71 -0.87
N CYS A 34 13.68 -1.27 -1.26
CA CYS A 34 13.50 -0.21 -2.25
C CYS A 34 13.03 1.08 -1.59
N SER A 35 13.17 2.20 -2.30
CA SER A 35 12.67 3.48 -1.79
C SER A 35 11.13 3.50 -1.70
N PRO A 36 10.53 4.22 -0.75
CA PRO A 36 9.08 4.38 -0.66
C PRO A 36 8.46 4.95 -1.94
N GLU A 37 9.13 5.90 -2.62
CA GLU A 37 8.64 6.44 -3.90
C GLU A 37 8.62 5.44 -5.06
N ALA A 38 9.22 4.26 -4.90
CA ALA A 38 9.19 3.21 -5.91
C ALA A 38 7.96 2.30 -5.81
N VAL A 39 7.13 2.48 -4.78
CA VAL A 39 5.96 1.63 -4.48
C VAL A 39 4.68 2.32 -4.95
N ASP A 40 4.03 1.73 -5.94
CA ASP A 40 2.73 2.18 -6.44
C ASP A 40 1.62 1.30 -5.84
N ILE A 41 0.63 1.93 -5.20
CA ILE A 41 -0.54 1.25 -4.63
C ILE A 41 -1.81 1.76 -5.29
N ILE A 42 -2.60 0.82 -5.82
CA ILE A 42 -3.90 1.05 -6.44
C ILE A 42 -4.97 0.37 -5.58
N LEU A 43 -5.90 1.16 -5.04
CA LEU A 43 -7.02 0.75 -4.19
C LEU A 43 -8.36 0.79 -4.94
#